data_AF-A0A950WHP7-F1
#
_entry.id   AF-A0A950WHP7-F1
#
_cell.length_a   1.000
_cell.length_b   1.000
_cell.length_c   1.000
_cell.angle_alpha   90.00
_cell.angle_beta   90.00
_cell.angle_gamma   90.00
#
_symmetry.space_group_name_H-M   'P 1'
#
loop_
_entity.id
_entity.type
_entity.pdbx_description
1 polymer ?
#
loop_
_entity_poly.entity_id
_entity_poly.type
_entity_poly.pdbx_seq_one_letter_code
_entity_poly.pdbx_strand_id
1 'polypeptide(L)'
;KGIKGFDYEKAYEAAKHSAELDREGLAAYKRRGYISMEDSNESVSKTLEYAYDDWCIAQMVEILGRRGNSNFPLIVKNGQVEQDPSPYRTDWSNYMLRAASYRNLFDTQTGFMRPKKNGGFVSPFAPNEVGFVFTEGNSWQYTFFVPQDILGLAELMGGRERFADKLDELFTTTQKLGGREQADLTGLIGQYAHGNEPSHHIAYLYNYTSRSSETQKYVRKIMDEFYKPTPDGLIGNEDCGQMSAWYVMSALGFYQVTPGRPYYDLGTPLFKRAKINLENGKSFVIDAPNVSEKNIYVRSATVNGKGFAFGLQFTHEEIMAGGILRFDMSSTPMDFVRPSGLIDWKRTNLVSTVAVPAIDGDRTFVGSTTVTITTPTPRAKILYTVDGQDPAGPHGIQYSAPFSISKTSTIRTIAVDGGGSSYETQATLSLRPHDWTVKVLSGYSRQYTGGGENAIVDGIRGTTNFASGEWQGVQGKPYEAVIDLQRPTNIREVGASFLQDAGPWIWMPDRIEFEVSADGTNFTKVAEIKPNFPQQEMTPTIKEYNQTITPTSARYVRIRAFNFGRIPSWHPGAGGDPWIFIDEAWVR
;
A
#
# COMPACT_ATOMS: atom_id res chain seq x y z
N LYS A 1 24.42 10.68 10.99
CA LYS A 1 25.50 11.16 10.08
C LYS A 1 26.31 12.35 10.65
N GLY A 2 25.82 13.09 11.66
CA GLY A 2 26.63 14.14 12.30
C GLY A 2 26.65 15.49 11.58
N ILE A 3 25.80 15.67 10.55
CA ILE A 3 25.59 16.93 9.84
C ILE A 3 25.13 18.01 10.84
N LYS A 4 25.76 19.18 10.81
CA LYS A 4 25.52 20.33 11.70
C LYS A 4 24.97 21.52 10.90
N GLY A 5 24.63 22.62 11.58
CA GLY A 5 24.19 23.87 10.95
C GLY A 5 22.68 24.14 11.04
N PHE A 6 21.94 23.31 11.79
CA PHE A 6 20.52 23.52 12.08
C PHE A 6 20.19 23.07 13.50
N ASP A 7 19.02 23.49 13.99
CA ASP A 7 18.51 23.15 15.31
C ASP A 7 17.80 21.79 15.28
N TYR A 8 18.39 20.79 15.93
CA TYR A 8 17.86 19.43 15.95
C TYR A 8 16.55 19.31 16.73
N GLU A 9 16.33 20.17 17.74
CA GLU A 9 15.10 20.17 18.53
C GLU A 9 13.95 20.68 17.66
N LYS A 10 14.14 21.83 17.00
CA LYS A 10 13.13 22.37 16.07
C LYS A 10 12.84 21.43 14.90
N ALA A 11 13.86 20.74 14.39
CA ALA A 11 13.67 19.72 13.36
C ALA A 11 12.79 18.56 13.87
N TYR A 12 13.03 18.09 15.09
CA TYR A 12 12.18 17.07 15.72
C TYR A 12 10.75 17.56 15.95
N GLU A 13 10.58 18.77 16.47
CA GLU A 13 9.25 19.37 16.68
C GLU A 13 8.45 19.48 15.38
N ALA A 14 9.09 19.88 14.28
CA ALA A 14 8.46 19.96 12.97
C ALA A 14 8.06 18.57 12.42
N ALA A 15 8.93 17.56 12.60
CA ALA A 15 8.64 16.19 12.19
C ALA A 15 7.48 15.60 13.00
N LYS A 16 7.49 15.77 14.33
CA LYS A 16 6.40 15.40 15.23
C LYS A 16 5.09 16.10 14.83
N HIS A 17 5.11 17.41 14.64
CA HIS A 17 3.93 18.16 14.25
C HIS A 17 3.30 17.60 12.96
N SER A 18 4.13 17.30 11.95
CA SER A 18 3.67 16.76 10.68
C SER A 18 3.05 15.37 10.82
N ALA A 19 3.65 14.49 11.63
CA ALA A 19 3.17 13.13 11.87
C ALA A 19 1.91 13.05 12.75
N GLU A 20 1.51 14.15 13.39
CA GLU A 20 0.34 14.27 14.25
C GLU A 20 -0.85 15.00 13.60
N LEU A 21 -0.72 15.50 12.37
CA LEU A 21 -1.85 16.09 11.63
C LEU A 21 -2.94 15.05 11.33
N ASP A 22 -4.17 15.52 11.08
CA ASP A 22 -5.32 14.68 10.70
C ASP A 22 -5.69 14.88 9.21
N ARG A 23 -4.67 14.77 8.35
CA ARG A 23 -4.81 14.82 6.88
C ARG A 23 -4.24 13.56 6.24
N GLU A 24 -4.58 13.30 4.97
CA GLU A 24 -4.02 12.17 4.21
C GLU A 24 -4.16 10.80 4.90
N GLY A 25 -5.26 10.60 5.65
CA GLY A 25 -5.53 9.34 6.36
C GLY A 25 -4.78 9.16 7.70
N LEU A 26 -3.97 10.13 8.14
CA LEU A 26 -3.23 10.04 9.42
C LEU A 26 -4.13 9.82 10.64
N ALA A 27 -5.34 10.39 10.66
CA ALA A 27 -6.30 10.17 11.75
C ALA A 27 -6.68 8.68 11.87
N ALA A 28 -6.89 8.01 10.73
CA ALA A 28 -7.19 6.57 10.69
C ALA A 28 -5.96 5.74 11.03
N TYR A 29 -4.80 6.10 10.48
CA TYR A 29 -3.51 5.46 10.77
C TYR A 29 -3.18 5.48 12.26
N LYS A 30 -3.25 6.63 12.94
CA LYS A 30 -3.00 6.74 14.39
C LYS A 30 -3.99 5.92 15.24
N ARG A 31 -5.25 5.82 14.79
CA ARG A 31 -6.32 5.10 15.50
C ARG A 31 -6.26 3.58 15.31
N ARG A 32 -5.84 3.11 14.13
CA ARG A 32 -5.99 1.71 13.70
C ARG A 32 -4.66 1.02 13.35
N GLY A 33 -3.57 1.77 13.26
CA GLY A 33 -2.28 1.29 12.76
C GLY A 33 -2.26 0.99 11.26
N TYR A 34 -3.28 1.38 10.49
CA TYR A 34 -3.29 1.32 9.03
C TYR A 34 -4.39 2.21 8.46
N ILE A 35 -4.29 2.55 7.18
CA ILE A 35 -5.30 3.29 6.42
C ILE A 35 -6.13 2.28 5.61
N SER A 36 -7.46 2.29 5.75
CA SER A 36 -8.38 1.54 4.88
C SER A 36 -8.55 2.27 3.56
N MET A 37 -8.95 1.57 2.50
CA MET A 37 -9.38 2.21 1.24
C MET A 37 -10.52 3.21 1.44
N GLU A 38 -11.30 3.04 2.51
CA GLU A 38 -12.40 3.93 2.89
C GLU A 38 -11.92 5.24 3.54
N ASP A 39 -10.70 5.25 4.10
CA ASP A 39 -10.17 6.41 4.83
C ASP A 39 -9.40 7.38 3.92
N SER A 40 -8.66 6.86 2.92
CA SER A 40 -7.89 7.66 1.96
C SER A 40 -7.52 6.82 0.74
N ASN A 41 -7.25 7.49 -0.39
CA ASN A 41 -6.52 6.85 -1.49
C ASN A 41 -5.09 6.50 -1.04
N GLU A 42 -4.42 5.69 -1.85
CA GLU A 42 -3.02 5.30 -1.66
C GLU A 42 -2.78 4.69 -0.28
N SER A 43 -3.80 4.00 0.23
CA SER A 43 -3.89 3.61 1.63
C SER A 43 -2.76 2.68 2.06
N VAL A 44 -2.29 1.81 1.16
CA VAL A 44 -1.21 0.87 1.45
C VAL A 44 0.14 1.56 1.37
N SER A 45 0.43 2.31 0.31
CA SER A 45 1.70 3.05 0.16
C SER A 45 1.89 4.02 1.32
N LYS A 46 0.88 4.85 1.63
CA LYS A 46 0.89 5.77 2.79
C LYS A 46 1.13 5.04 4.11
N THR A 47 0.48 3.89 4.35
CA THR A 47 0.70 3.13 5.59
C THR A 47 2.15 2.62 5.71
N LEU A 48 2.75 2.15 4.61
CA LEU A 48 4.13 1.64 4.59
C LEU A 48 5.14 2.77 4.76
N GLU A 49 4.93 3.89 4.07
CA GLU A 49 5.78 5.08 4.15
C GLU A 49 5.69 5.75 5.52
N TYR A 50 4.48 5.93 6.08
CA TYR A 50 4.31 6.49 7.43
C TYR A 50 4.96 5.61 8.50
N ALA A 51 4.93 4.28 8.35
CA ALA A 51 5.64 3.39 9.26
C ALA A 51 7.16 3.60 9.20
N TYR A 52 7.72 3.85 8.02
CA TYR A 52 9.14 4.20 7.87
C TYR A 52 9.46 5.60 8.41
N ASP A 53 8.59 6.58 8.17
CA ASP A 53 8.75 7.95 8.68
C ASP A 53 8.70 7.99 10.21
N ASP A 54 7.76 7.28 10.82
CA ASP A 54 7.67 7.15 12.28
C ASP A 54 8.95 6.51 12.85
N TRP A 55 9.52 5.50 12.16
CA TRP A 55 10.81 4.95 12.57
C TRP A 55 11.91 6.02 12.53
N CYS A 56 11.95 6.86 11.50
CA CYS A 56 12.90 7.97 11.39
C CYS A 56 12.71 9.00 12.52
N ILE A 57 11.47 9.36 12.88
CA ILE A 57 11.18 10.27 14.00
C ILE A 57 11.68 9.67 15.31
N ALA A 58 11.46 8.38 15.55
CA ALA A 58 12.02 7.71 16.71
C ALA A 58 13.56 7.76 16.74
N GLN A 59 14.24 7.67 15.59
CA GLN A 59 15.69 7.85 15.53
C GLN A 59 16.11 9.29 15.88
N MET A 60 15.33 10.30 15.52
CA MET A 60 15.60 11.69 15.90
C MET A 60 15.58 11.87 17.42
N VAL A 61 14.58 11.28 18.08
CA VAL A 61 14.45 11.27 19.54
C VAL A 61 15.69 10.62 20.20
N GLU A 62 16.13 9.47 19.68
CA GLU A 62 17.31 8.79 20.18
C GLU A 62 18.61 9.62 20.00
N ILE A 63 18.74 10.32 18.86
CA ILE A 63 19.89 11.20 18.60
C ILE A 63 19.93 12.36 19.60
N LEU A 64 18.79 12.96 19.95
CA LEU A 64 18.71 14.04 20.93
C LEU A 64 19.11 13.55 22.33
N GLY A 65 18.64 12.36 22.74
CA GLY A 65 19.02 11.74 24.01
C GLY A 65 20.52 11.43 24.11
N ARG A 66 21.09 10.77 23.09
CA ARG A 66 22.52 10.41 23.06
C ARG A 66 23.47 11.62 23.12
N ARG A 67 23.01 12.81 22.77
CA ARG A 67 23.80 14.04 22.82
C ARG A 67 23.87 14.68 24.20
N GLY A 68 23.29 14.03 25.22
CA GLY A 68 23.28 14.54 26.59
C GLY A 68 22.50 15.85 26.71
N ASN A 69 21.51 16.04 25.83
CA ASN A 69 20.68 17.22 25.85
C ASN A 69 19.81 17.20 27.11
N SER A 70 20.00 18.16 28.02
CA SER A 70 19.26 18.24 29.28
C SER A 70 17.74 18.38 29.06
N ASN A 71 17.31 18.90 27.92
CA ASN A 71 15.90 19.01 27.55
C ASN A 71 15.30 17.66 27.10
N PHE A 72 16.13 16.66 26.80
CA PHE A 72 15.74 15.32 26.33
C PHE A 72 16.46 14.26 27.17
N PRO A 73 16.06 14.03 28.44
CA PRO A 73 16.81 13.21 29.41
C PRO A 73 16.75 11.69 29.16
N LEU A 74 16.68 11.28 27.89
CA LEU A 74 16.61 9.90 27.47
C LEU A 74 17.93 9.17 27.77
N ILE A 75 17.85 8.20 28.66
CA ILE A 75 18.96 7.29 28.94
C ILE A 75 18.98 6.22 27.85
N VAL A 76 19.89 6.36 26.88
CA VAL A 76 20.10 5.35 25.84
C VAL A 76 21.30 4.50 26.21
N LYS A 77 21.08 3.25 26.65
CA LYS A 77 22.16 2.28 26.86
C LYS A 77 22.09 1.16 25.85
N ASN A 78 23.23 0.85 25.24
CA ASN A 78 23.37 -0.25 24.28
C ASN A 78 22.27 -0.24 23.19
N GLY A 79 21.90 0.95 22.69
CA GLY A 79 20.89 1.16 21.64
C GLY A 79 19.43 1.02 22.08
N GLN A 80 19.15 1.02 23.38
CA GLN A 80 17.78 0.95 23.93
C GLN A 80 17.52 2.11 24.88
N VAL A 81 16.31 2.67 24.81
CA VAL A 81 15.82 3.68 25.74
C VAL A 81 15.44 3.01 27.06
N GLU A 82 16.18 3.29 28.13
CA GLU A 82 15.90 2.79 29.48
C GLU A 82 14.87 3.67 30.21
N GLN A 83 14.39 3.19 31.37
CA GLN A 83 13.34 3.84 32.19
C GLN A 83 13.56 5.35 32.39
N ASP A 84 12.82 6.14 31.62
CA ASP A 84 12.77 7.60 31.68
C ASP A 84 11.28 8.04 31.68
N PRO A 85 10.79 8.86 32.62
CA PRO A 85 9.42 9.37 32.59
C PRO A 85 9.22 10.55 31.63
N SER A 86 10.23 10.96 30.85
CA SER A 86 10.09 12.08 29.93
C SER A 86 9.04 11.84 28.84
N PRO A 87 8.34 12.90 28.38
CA PRO A 87 7.40 12.79 27.27
C PRO A 87 8.06 12.25 25.99
N TYR A 88 9.38 12.42 25.85
CA TYR A 88 10.13 11.94 24.69
C TYR A 88 10.33 10.44 24.66
N ARG A 89 10.37 9.75 25.81
CA ARG A 89 10.33 8.28 25.82
C ARG A 89 8.98 7.77 25.34
N THR A 90 7.90 8.43 25.75
CA THR A 90 6.55 8.12 25.27
C THR A 90 6.48 8.33 23.76
N ASP A 91 6.98 9.46 23.26
CA ASP A 91 7.06 9.73 21.83
C ASP A 91 7.86 8.65 21.09
N TRP A 92 9.09 8.34 21.55
CA TRP A 92 9.91 7.26 20.97
C TRP A 92 9.15 5.93 20.93
N SER A 93 8.51 5.56 22.03
CA SER A 93 7.77 4.29 22.13
C SER A 93 6.58 4.26 21.18
N ASN A 94 5.83 5.35 21.09
CA ASN A 94 4.69 5.49 20.19
C ASN A 94 5.11 5.42 18.73
N TYR A 95 6.17 6.12 18.34
CA TYR A 95 6.67 6.09 16.97
C TYR A 95 7.30 4.74 16.60
N MET A 96 7.97 4.06 17.54
CA MET A 96 8.44 2.69 17.32
C MET A 96 7.31 1.67 17.22
N LEU A 97 6.20 1.86 17.94
CA LEU A 97 4.98 1.05 17.77
C LEU A 97 4.35 1.29 16.41
N ARG A 98 4.18 2.56 16.01
CA ARG A 98 3.64 2.93 14.69
C ARG A 98 4.54 2.47 13.54
N ALA A 99 5.85 2.43 13.73
CA ALA A 99 6.77 1.92 12.73
C ALA A 99 6.62 0.42 12.40
N ALA A 100 5.88 -0.34 13.22
CA ALA A 100 5.50 -1.72 12.96
C ALA A 100 4.15 -1.85 12.24
N SER A 101 3.49 -0.74 11.89
CA SER A 101 2.16 -0.71 11.26
C SER A 101 2.09 -1.44 9.91
N TYR A 102 3.21 -1.60 9.20
CA TYR A 102 3.29 -2.40 7.98
C TYR A 102 2.74 -3.83 8.17
N ARG A 103 2.89 -4.40 9.38
CA ARG A 103 2.40 -5.74 9.73
C ARG A 103 0.87 -5.87 9.62
N ASN A 104 0.15 -4.75 9.72
CA ASN A 104 -1.32 -4.73 9.69
C ASN A 104 -1.90 -4.94 8.29
N LEU A 105 -1.08 -4.77 7.23
CA LEU A 105 -1.48 -4.93 5.84
C LEU A 105 -0.84 -6.16 5.17
N PHE A 106 0.00 -6.92 5.87
CA PHE A 106 0.60 -8.12 5.32
C PHE A 106 -0.36 -9.31 5.37
N ASP A 107 -0.75 -9.83 4.22
CA ASP A 107 -1.57 -11.02 4.06
C ASP A 107 -0.68 -12.26 3.92
N THR A 108 -0.60 -13.07 4.98
CA THR A 108 0.24 -14.27 5.02
C THR A 108 -0.20 -15.36 4.04
N GLN A 109 -1.43 -15.32 3.52
CA GLN A 109 -1.88 -16.29 2.52
C GLN A 109 -1.34 -15.98 1.13
N THR A 110 -1.23 -14.69 0.79
CA THR A 110 -0.77 -14.24 -0.52
C THR A 110 0.72 -13.86 -0.53
N GLY A 111 1.29 -13.56 0.64
CA GLY A 111 2.67 -13.08 0.78
C GLY A 111 2.88 -11.65 0.30
N PHE A 112 1.80 -10.84 0.28
CA PHE A 112 1.77 -9.48 -0.24
C PHE A 112 1.20 -8.50 0.79
N MET A 113 1.60 -7.23 0.67
CA MET A 113 0.87 -6.13 1.30
C MET A 113 -0.44 -5.93 0.53
N ARG A 114 -1.57 -6.08 1.23
CA ARG A 114 -2.90 -6.08 0.63
C ARG A 114 -3.77 -5.00 1.26
N PRO A 115 -4.52 -4.21 0.46
CA PRO A 115 -5.41 -3.20 1.00
C PRO A 115 -6.51 -3.85 1.85
N LYS A 116 -6.93 -3.12 2.89
CA LYS A 116 -8.08 -3.48 3.72
C LYS A 116 -9.26 -2.57 3.44
N LYS A 117 -10.46 -3.14 3.58
CA LYS A 117 -11.77 -2.49 3.47
C LYS A 117 -12.75 -3.22 4.39
N ASN A 118 -13.58 -2.47 5.12
CA ASN A 118 -14.55 -3.05 6.06
C ASN A 118 -13.92 -4.08 7.03
N GLY A 119 -12.73 -3.78 7.56
CA GLY A 119 -12.00 -4.64 8.49
C GLY A 119 -11.35 -5.90 7.90
N GLY A 120 -11.60 -6.20 6.62
CA GLY A 120 -11.06 -7.36 5.90
C GLY A 120 -10.07 -6.98 4.81
N PHE A 121 -9.35 -7.97 4.27
CA PHE A 121 -8.56 -7.78 3.06
C PHE A 121 -9.47 -7.73 1.81
N VAL A 122 -9.17 -6.82 0.88
CA VAL A 122 -10.00 -6.62 -0.32
C VAL A 122 -9.88 -7.82 -1.26
N SER A 123 -11.01 -8.40 -1.67
CA SER A 123 -11.10 -9.56 -2.56
C SER A 123 -12.07 -9.28 -3.74
N PRO A 124 -11.81 -9.78 -4.96
CA PRO A 124 -10.60 -10.50 -5.39
C PRO A 124 -9.36 -9.59 -5.36
N PHE A 125 -8.16 -10.20 -5.32
CA PHE A 125 -6.89 -9.49 -5.25
C PHE A 125 -5.92 -9.95 -6.34
N ALA A 126 -5.37 -8.98 -7.07
CA ALA A 126 -4.34 -9.19 -8.08
C ALA A 126 -3.13 -8.30 -7.74
N PRO A 127 -1.96 -8.88 -7.39
CA PRO A 127 -0.82 -8.09 -6.92
C PRO A 127 -0.16 -7.22 -8.02
N ASN A 128 -0.41 -7.55 -9.29
CA ASN A 128 0.05 -6.82 -10.48
C ASN A 128 -0.86 -5.66 -10.88
N GLU A 129 -1.98 -5.44 -10.18
CA GLU A 129 -2.94 -4.39 -10.50
C GLU A 129 -2.49 -3.03 -9.96
N VAL A 130 -2.36 -2.06 -10.86
CA VAL A 130 -2.17 -0.65 -10.55
C VAL A 130 -3.55 -0.05 -10.30
N GLY A 131 -3.80 0.39 -9.07
CA GLY A 131 -5.08 0.91 -8.63
C GLY A 131 -4.92 2.13 -7.72
N PHE A 132 -5.96 2.47 -6.96
CA PHE A 132 -5.95 3.66 -6.11
C PHE A 132 -5.37 3.45 -4.71
N VAL A 133 -4.79 2.28 -4.43
CA VAL A 133 -4.33 1.91 -3.07
C VAL A 133 -2.81 1.94 -2.92
N PHE A 134 -2.10 2.06 -4.04
CA PHE A 134 -0.65 2.24 -4.11
C PHE A 134 -0.38 3.49 -4.95
N THR A 135 0.58 4.30 -4.52
CA THR A 135 1.03 5.48 -5.27
C THR A 135 1.90 5.01 -6.43
N GLU A 136 1.44 5.24 -7.67
CA GLU A 136 2.21 4.98 -8.91
C GLU A 136 2.77 3.56 -9.06
N GLY A 137 2.17 2.57 -8.39
CA GLY A 137 2.70 1.21 -8.34
C GLY A 137 1.64 0.16 -8.04
N ASN A 138 2.11 -1.02 -7.70
CA ASN A 138 1.25 -2.13 -7.28
C ASN A 138 1.87 -2.88 -6.09
N SER A 139 1.22 -3.97 -5.67
CA SER A 139 1.66 -4.73 -4.50
C SER A 139 3.01 -5.43 -4.70
N TRP A 140 3.37 -5.81 -5.93
CA TRP A 140 4.70 -6.37 -6.21
C TRP A 140 5.82 -5.44 -5.80
N GLN A 141 5.67 -4.14 -6.05
CA GLN A 141 6.69 -3.15 -5.76
C GLN A 141 6.64 -2.74 -4.28
N TYR A 142 5.45 -2.39 -3.78
CA TYR A 142 5.31 -1.86 -2.41
C TYR A 142 5.46 -2.89 -1.30
N THR A 143 5.26 -4.19 -1.56
CA THR A 143 5.41 -5.23 -0.52
C THR A 143 6.79 -5.21 0.14
N PHE A 144 7.81 -4.77 -0.60
CA PHE A 144 9.19 -4.70 -0.13
C PHE A 144 9.55 -3.38 0.56
N PHE A 145 8.64 -2.41 0.67
CA PHE A 145 8.89 -1.11 1.30
C PHE A 145 8.78 -1.19 2.83
N VAL A 146 9.70 -1.94 3.44
CA VAL A 146 9.90 -2.02 4.90
C VAL A 146 11.39 -1.84 5.24
N PRO A 147 12.04 -0.76 4.76
CA PRO A 147 13.49 -0.58 4.92
C PRO A 147 13.91 -0.46 6.40
N GLN A 148 13.01 -0.03 7.28
CA GLN A 148 13.25 0.00 8.72
C GLN A 148 13.34 -1.38 9.35
N ASP A 149 12.68 -2.42 8.79
CA ASP A 149 12.56 -3.76 9.39
C ASP A 149 12.49 -4.91 8.36
N ILE A 150 13.49 -4.95 7.49
CA ILE A 150 13.60 -5.95 6.40
C ILE A 150 13.53 -7.40 6.92
N LEU A 151 14.15 -7.68 8.08
CA LEU A 151 14.11 -9.02 8.67
C LEU A 151 12.76 -9.36 9.30
N GLY A 152 12.04 -8.36 9.83
CA GLY A 152 10.66 -8.55 10.26
C GLY A 152 9.72 -8.87 9.10
N LEU A 153 9.92 -8.23 7.94
CA LEU A 153 9.22 -8.60 6.70
C LEU A 153 9.59 -10.02 6.25
N ALA A 154 10.88 -10.38 6.29
CA ALA A 154 11.31 -11.74 5.97
C ALA A 154 10.68 -12.78 6.91
N GLU A 155 10.56 -12.49 8.21
CA GLU A 155 9.88 -13.34 9.19
C GLU A 155 8.39 -13.53 8.85
N LEU A 156 7.67 -12.46 8.49
CA LEU A 156 6.28 -12.55 8.04
C LEU A 156 6.12 -13.45 6.81
N MET A 157 7.10 -13.45 5.90
CA MET A 157 7.13 -14.33 4.73
C MET A 157 7.53 -15.78 5.03
N GLY A 158 7.91 -16.10 6.28
CA GLY A 158 8.34 -17.44 6.68
C GLY A 158 9.87 -17.65 6.71
N GLY A 159 10.63 -16.56 6.77
CA GLY A 159 12.08 -16.55 6.94
C GLY A 159 12.86 -16.14 5.68
N ARG A 160 14.20 -16.08 5.82
CA ARG A 160 15.11 -15.55 4.79
C ARG A 160 15.03 -16.27 3.44
N GLU A 161 14.81 -17.60 3.44
CA GLU A 161 14.66 -18.37 2.19
C GLU A 161 13.39 -18.00 1.43
N ARG A 162 12.24 -17.92 2.13
CA ARG A 162 10.98 -17.50 1.51
C ARG A 162 11.01 -16.07 1.03
N PHE A 163 11.73 -15.20 1.76
CA PHE A 163 11.98 -13.83 1.32
C PHE A 163 12.79 -13.80 0.01
N ALA A 164 13.83 -14.64 -0.11
CA ALA A 164 14.60 -14.78 -1.34
C ALA A 164 13.73 -15.30 -2.50
N ASP A 165 12.92 -16.34 -2.26
CA ASP A 165 11.99 -16.87 -3.25
C ASP A 165 11.00 -15.80 -3.73
N LYS A 166 10.52 -14.93 -2.84
CA LYS A 166 9.61 -13.83 -3.20
C LYS A 166 10.27 -12.75 -4.04
N LEU A 167 11.54 -12.44 -3.77
CA LEU A 167 12.34 -11.56 -4.61
C LEU A 167 12.59 -12.20 -5.99
N ASP A 168 12.88 -13.50 -6.04
CA ASP A 168 13.04 -14.21 -7.32
C ASP A 168 11.74 -14.15 -8.13
N GLU A 169 10.60 -14.35 -7.47
CA GLU A 169 9.27 -14.24 -8.08
C GLU A 169 9.05 -12.85 -8.71
N LEU A 170 9.43 -11.77 -8.01
CA LEU A 170 9.34 -10.39 -8.52
C LEU A 170 10.12 -10.21 -9.83
N PHE A 171 11.37 -10.66 -9.88
CA PHE A 171 12.25 -10.44 -11.02
C PHE A 171 12.00 -11.41 -12.19
N THR A 172 11.33 -12.54 -11.95
CA THR A 172 11.16 -13.61 -12.96
C THR A 172 9.72 -13.82 -13.42
N THR A 173 8.72 -13.29 -12.72
CA THR A 173 7.30 -13.43 -13.09
C THR A 173 7.02 -12.90 -14.50
N THR A 174 6.15 -13.60 -15.23
CA THR A 174 5.68 -13.17 -16.56
C THR A 174 4.36 -12.41 -16.49
N GLN A 175 3.81 -12.18 -15.28
CA GLN A 175 2.60 -11.39 -15.09
C GLN A 175 2.82 -9.97 -15.65
N LYS A 176 1.89 -9.48 -16.46
CA LYS A 176 1.89 -8.11 -16.98
C LYS A 176 1.25 -7.17 -15.97
N LEU A 177 1.60 -5.88 -16.03
CA LEU A 177 0.86 -4.86 -15.30
C LEU A 177 -0.63 -4.94 -15.67
N GLY A 178 -1.49 -4.91 -14.66
CA GLY A 178 -2.94 -4.84 -14.82
C GLY A 178 -3.48 -3.55 -14.23
N GLY A 179 -4.78 -3.31 -14.40
CA GLY A 179 -5.43 -2.13 -13.83
C GLY A 179 -5.22 -0.87 -14.67
N ARG A 180 -4.92 0.24 -14.01
CA ARG A 180 -4.69 1.56 -14.63
C ARG A 180 -3.34 1.62 -15.34
N GLU A 181 -3.29 2.29 -16.48
CA GLU A 181 -2.02 2.66 -17.11
C GLU A 181 -1.32 3.76 -16.29
N GLN A 182 -0.06 3.52 -15.93
CA GLN A 182 0.81 4.48 -15.24
C GLN A 182 2.06 4.69 -16.09
N ALA A 183 2.36 5.94 -16.45
CA ALA A 183 3.45 6.27 -17.35
C ALA A 183 4.83 5.97 -16.75
N ASP A 184 4.96 6.06 -15.43
CA ASP A 184 6.24 5.97 -14.71
C ASP A 184 6.64 4.52 -14.38
N LEU A 185 5.77 3.53 -14.64
CA LEU A 185 6.07 2.10 -14.45
C LEU A 185 6.80 1.49 -15.65
N THR A 186 8.03 1.96 -15.87
CA THR A 186 8.92 1.55 -16.96
C THR A 186 10.15 0.78 -16.42
N GLY A 187 11.01 0.29 -17.32
CA GLY A 187 12.22 -0.43 -16.92
C GLY A 187 11.91 -1.74 -16.20
N LEU A 188 11.00 -2.54 -16.78
CA LEU A 188 10.50 -3.74 -16.15
C LEU A 188 11.47 -4.92 -16.25
N ILE A 189 11.76 -5.54 -15.11
CA ILE A 189 12.39 -6.88 -15.01
C ILE A 189 11.42 -7.75 -14.20
N GLY A 190 10.61 -8.55 -14.89
CA GLY A 190 9.42 -9.14 -14.27
C GLY A 190 8.43 -8.04 -13.86
N GLN A 191 8.19 -7.88 -12.56
CA GLN A 191 7.36 -6.81 -11.96
C GLN A 191 8.18 -5.70 -11.27
N TYR A 192 9.50 -5.87 -11.14
CA TYR A 192 10.39 -4.78 -10.73
C TYR A 192 10.32 -3.66 -11.76
N ALA A 193 10.12 -2.41 -11.35
CA ALA A 193 10.05 -1.25 -12.24
C ALA A 193 11.12 -0.22 -11.86
N HIS A 194 12.17 -0.09 -12.68
CA HIS A 194 13.27 0.82 -12.36
C HIS A 194 12.94 2.30 -12.58
N GLY A 195 11.97 2.61 -13.42
CA GLY A 195 11.58 4.00 -13.69
C GLY A 195 10.81 4.67 -12.56
N ASN A 196 10.60 3.99 -11.42
CA ASN A 196 9.84 4.49 -10.29
C ASN A 196 10.48 4.09 -8.94
N GLU A 197 10.49 5.04 -7.99
CA GLU A 197 11.23 5.01 -6.72
C GLU A 197 10.93 3.83 -5.79
N PRO A 198 9.67 3.33 -5.64
CA PRO A 198 9.38 2.25 -4.70
C PRO A 198 10.21 0.98 -4.94
N SER A 199 10.75 0.81 -6.15
CA SER A 199 11.59 -0.32 -6.51
C SER A 199 13.08 -0.14 -6.21
N HIS A 200 13.57 1.09 -5.99
CA HIS A 200 15.01 1.40 -6.08
C HIS A 200 15.89 0.61 -5.10
N HIS A 201 15.37 0.25 -3.93
CA HIS A 201 16.11 -0.52 -2.92
C HIS A 201 15.97 -2.04 -3.08
N ILE A 202 15.01 -2.54 -3.87
CA ILE A 202 14.59 -3.96 -3.82
C ILE A 202 15.71 -4.92 -4.21
N ALA A 203 16.50 -4.62 -5.23
CA ALA A 203 17.61 -5.48 -5.65
C ALA A 203 18.64 -5.70 -4.52
N TYR A 204 18.82 -4.73 -3.64
CA TYR A 204 19.72 -4.83 -2.48
C TYR A 204 19.18 -5.69 -1.34
N LEU A 205 17.88 -6.03 -1.35
CA LEU A 205 17.26 -6.83 -0.30
C LEU A 205 17.75 -8.28 -0.29
N TYR A 206 18.30 -8.78 -1.40
CA TYR A 206 18.98 -10.08 -1.44
C TYR A 206 20.16 -10.15 -0.45
N ASN A 207 20.78 -9.02 -0.08
CA ASN A 207 21.84 -8.98 0.95
C ASN A 207 21.35 -9.40 2.34
N TYR A 208 20.03 -9.45 2.56
CA TYR A 208 19.39 -9.86 3.80
C TYR A 208 18.89 -11.31 3.75
N THR A 209 19.18 -12.00 2.63
CA THR A 209 18.85 -13.40 2.38
C THR A 209 20.11 -14.27 2.36
N SER A 210 19.96 -15.54 1.99
CA SER A 210 21.06 -16.45 1.66
C SER A 210 21.58 -16.32 0.21
N ARG A 211 20.95 -15.49 -0.65
CA ARG A 211 21.25 -15.35 -2.09
C ARG A 211 21.82 -13.98 -2.44
N SER A 212 22.77 -13.48 -1.65
CA SER A 212 23.30 -12.12 -1.80
C SER A 212 24.01 -11.83 -3.13
N SER A 213 24.45 -12.86 -3.85
CA SER A 213 24.98 -12.70 -5.21
C SER A 213 23.92 -12.22 -6.23
N GLU A 214 22.63 -12.43 -5.96
CA GLU A 214 21.54 -11.91 -6.81
C GLU A 214 21.46 -10.37 -6.74
N THR A 215 21.82 -9.72 -5.62
CA THR A 215 21.99 -8.26 -5.56
C THR A 215 22.92 -7.78 -6.67
N GLN A 216 24.08 -8.42 -6.79
CA GLN A 216 25.15 -8.00 -7.71
C GLN A 216 24.70 -8.20 -9.17
N LYS A 217 24.04 -9.32 -9.45
CA LYS A 217 23.47 -9.63 -10.76
C LYS A 217 22.41 -8.60 -11.19
N TYR A 218 21.40 -8.33 -10.36
CA TYR A 218 20.32 -7.41 -10.73
C TYR A 218 20.78 -5.95 -10.75
N VAL A 219 21.57 -5.50 -9.78
CA VAL A 219 22.13 -4.13 -9.79
C VAL A 219 22.97 -3.90 -11.04
N ARG A 220 23.81 -4.87 -11.44
CA ARG A 220 24.59 -4.75 -12.68
C ARG A 220 23.70 -4.69 -13.92
N LYS A 221 22.73 -5.60 -14.01
CA LYS A 221 21.76 -5.65 -15.11
C LYS A 221 21.01 -4.32 -15.26
N ILE A 222 20.54 -3.75 -14.16
CA ILE A 222 19.83 -2.47 -14.12
C ILE A 222 20.72 -1.34 -14.64
N MET A 223 21.96 -1.22 -14.15
CA MET A 223 22.91 -0.20 -14.62
C MET A 223 23.22 -0.33 -16.11
N ASP A 224 23.37 -1.56 -16.63
CA ASP A 224 23.72 -1.81 -18.03
C ASP A 224 22.53 -1.61 -18.98
N GLU A 225 21.30 -1.94 -18.56
CA GLU A 225 20.11 -1.93 -19.44
C GLU A 225 19.33 -0.61 -19.40
N PHE A 226 19.30 0.09 -18.25
CA PHE A 226 18.39 1.23 -18.04
C PHE A 226 19.08 2.60 -17.96
N TYR A 227 20.41 2.65 -18.08
CA TYR A 227 21.17 3.90 -18.12
C TYR A 227 22.05 3.97 -19.36
N LYS A 228 21.84 4.99 -20.20
CA LYS A 228 22.64 5.21 -21.40
C LYS A 228 23.10 6.67 -21.49
N PRO A 229 24.27 6.94 -22.07
CA PRO A 229 24.73 8.31 -22.33
C PRO A 229 24.08 8.89 -23.60
N THR A 230 22.76 8.77 -23.74
CA THR A 230 21.95 9.25 -24.87
C THR A 230 20.80 10.12 -24.37
N PRO A 231 20.15 10.95 -25.22
CA PRO A 231 19.04 11.81 -24.79
C PRO A 231 17.85 11.05 -24.18
N ASP A 232 17.61 9.81 -24.59
CA ASP A 232 16.61 8.87 -24.07
C ASP A 232 17.20 7.90 -23.03
N GLY A 233 18.30 8.30 -22.39
CA GLY A 233 19.15 7.41 -21.62
C GLY A 233 18.64 7.03 -20.23
N LEU A 234 17.54 7.64 -19.78
CA LEU A 234 16.83 7.29 -18.55
C LEU A 234 15.51 6.63 -18.89
N ILE A 235 15.14 5.63 -18.11
CA ILE A 235 13.95 4.82 -18.38
C ILE A 235 12.66 5.43 -17.82
N GLY A 236 12.75 6.39 -16.88
CA GLY A 236 11.63 7.11 -16.27
C GLY A 236 11.98 8.58 -16.05
N ASN A 237 11.20 9.28 -15.23
CA ASN A 237 11.50 10.64 -14.83
C ASN A 237 12.83 10.68 -14.06
N GLU A 238 13.54 11.81 -14.11
CA GLU A 238 14.84 11.94 -13.44
C GLU A 238 14.68 12.17 -11.92
N ASP A 239 13.51 12.66 -11.53
CA ASP A 239 13.06 12.91 -10.16
C ASP A 239 14.07 13.66 -9.31
N CYS A 240 14.45 14.83 -9.83
CA CYS A 240 15.25 15.84 -9.14
C CYS A 240 16.60 15.31 -8.61
N GLY A 241 17.23 14.39 -9.34
CA GLY A 241 18.49 13.75 -8.99
C GLY A 241 18.36 12.32 -8.48
N GLN A 242 17.15 11.80 -8.22
CA GLN A 242 16.97 10.51 -7.57
C GLN A 242 17.45 9.34 -8.44
N MET A 243 17.04 9.27 -9.71
CA MET A 243 17.53 8.25 -10.65
C MET A 243 19.05 8.33 -10.83
N SER A 244 19.57 9.55 -11.02
CA SER A 244 21.00 9.81 -11.16
C SER A 244 21.77 9.40 -9.90
N ALA A 245 21.25 9.68 -8.70
CA ALA A 245 21.87 9.31 -7.44
C ALA A 245 21.89 7.79 -7.23
N TRP A 246 20.84 7.08 -7.63
CA TRP A 246 20.82 5.61 -7.64
C TRP A 246 21.96 5.06 -8.48
N TYR A 247 22.13 5.56 -9.71
CA TYR A 247 23.23 5.14 -10.59
C TYR A 247 24.60 5.46 -9.99
N VAL A 248 24.81 6.68 -9.49
CA VAL A 248 26.09 7.10 -8.89
C VAL A 248 26.47 6.20 -7.73
N MET A 249 25.56 5.97 -6.78
CA MET A 249 25.84 5.11 -5.63
C MET A 249 26.09 3.66 -6.07
N SER A 250 25.21 3.11 -6.90
CA SER A 250 25.31 1.73 -7.39
C SER A 250 26.60 1.49 -8.17
N ALA A 251 27.02 2.43 -9.02
CA ALA A 251 28.27 2.35 -9.79
C ALA A 251 29.53 2.44 -8.90
N LEU A 252 29.44 3.08 -7.73
CA LEU A 252 30.48 3.03 -6.68
C LEU A 252 30.49 1.68 -5.94
N GLY A 253 29.47 0.85 -6.12
CA GLY A 253 29.38 -0.50 -5.57
C GLY A 253 28.64 -0.61 -4.24
N PHE A 254 27.84 0.39 -3.86
CA PHE A 254 27.04 0.35 -2.62
C PHE A 254 25.80 1.25 -2.69
N TYR A 255 24.80 1.01 -1.85
CA TYR A 255 23.56 1.80 -1.80
C TYR A 255 23.06 1.98 -0.36
N GLN A 256 22.29 3.04 -0.10
CA GLN A 256 21.69 3.25 1.21
C GLN A 256 20.23 2.77 1.20
N VAL A 257 20.02 1.48 1.53
CA VAL A 257 18.68 0.84 1.56
C VAL A 257 17.75 1.49 2.60
N THR A 258 18.30 1.86 3.76
CA THR A 258 17.53 2.48 4.86
C THR A 258 18.11 3.85 5.17
N PRO A 259 17.69 4.92 4.48
CA PRO A 259 17.98 6.28 4.93
C PRO A 259 17.54 6.48 6.40
N GLY A 260 18.16 7.43 7.11
CA GLY A 260 18.07 7.48 8.58
C GLY A 260 19.04 6.55 9.31
N ARG A 261 19.44 5.40 8.72
CA ARG A 261 20.58 4.59 9.22
C ARG A 261 21.89 5.00 8.55
N PRO A 262 22.99 5.21 9.28
CA PRO A 262 24.27 5.61 8.71
C PRO A 262 25.08 4.40 8.18
N TYR A 263 24.45 3.49 7.44
CA TYR A 263 25.06 2.30 6.85
C TYR A 263 24.77 2.24 5.35
N TYR A 264 25.62 1.54 4.62
CA TYR A 264 25.51 1.31 3.19
C TYR A 264 25.65 -0.17 2.91
N ASP A 265 24.76 -0.71 2.07
CA ASP A 265 24.74 -2.09 1.62
C ASP A 265 25.59 -2.24 0.35
N LEU A 266 26.40 -3.29 0.30
CA LEU A 266 27.25 -3.57 -0.87
C LEU A 266 26.40 -4.01 -2.06
N GLY A 267 26.76 -3.51 -3.24
CA GLY A 267 26.30 -4.00 -4.52
C GLY A 267 27.48 -4.57 -5.29
N THR A 268 27.63 -4.12 -6.54
CA THR A 268 28.78 -4.42 -7.38
C THR A 268 29.30 -3.13 -8.04
N PRO A 269 30.60 -2.81 -7.94
CA PRO A 269 31.14 -1.60 -8.54
C PRO A 269 31.12 -1.69 -10.07
N LEU A 270 31.03 -0.53 -10.74
CA LEU A 270 31.15 -0.44 -12.19
C LEU A 270 32.58 -0.14 -12.64
N PHE A 271 33.31 0.66 -11.86
CA PHE A 271 34.64 1.14 -12.21
C PHE A 271 35.75 0.37 -11.51
N LYS A 272 36.88 0.18 -12.20
CA LYS A 272 38.08 -0.43 -11.60
C LYS A 272 38.61 0.35 -10.40
N ARG A 273 38.42 1.67 -10.41
CA ARG A 273 38.79 2.55 -9.32
C ARG A 273 37.94 3.80 -9.35
N ALA A 274 37.43 4.24 -8.21
CA ALA A 274 36.79 5.52 -8.01
C ALA A 274 37.32 6.20 -6.74
N LYS A 275 37.29 7.53 -6.69
CA LYS A 275 37.76 8.30 -5.54
C LYS A 275 36.72 9.35 -5.16
N ILE A 276 36.25 9.29 -3.92
CA ILE A 276 35.40 10.31 -3.30
C ILE A 276 36.32 11.27 -2.53
N ASN A 277 36.30 12.55 -2.90
CA ASN A 277 36.95 13.60 -2.12
C ASN A 277 35.95 14.12 -1.08
N LEU A 278 36.28 14.02 0.19
CA LEU A 278 35.37 14.30 1.30
C LEU A 278 35.54 15.75 1.77
N GLU A 279 34.48 16.33 2.33
CA GLU A 279 34.48 17.71 2.84
C GLU A 279 35.51 17.96 3.95
N ASN A 280 35.89 16.90 4.69
CA ASN A 280 36.92 16.99 5.74
C ASN A 280 38.36 16.92 5.19
N GLY A 281 38.55 17.04 3.88
CA GLY A 281 39.85 17.01 3.20
C GLY A 281 40.43 15.62 2.99
N LYS A 282 39.78 14.57 3.51
CA LYS A 282 40.20 13.18 3.29
C LYS A 282 39.65 12.66 1.96
N SER A 283 40.06 11.45 1.59
CA SER A 283 39.47 10.73 0.46
C SER A 283 39.15 9.29 0.81
N PHE A 284 38.06 8.81 0.24
CA PHE A 284 37.66 7.40 0.28
C PHE A 284 37.76 6.81 -1.12
N VAL A 285 38.56 5.77 -1.30
CA VAL A 285 38.86 5.15 -2.59
C VAL A 285 38.10 3.83 -2.69
N ILE A 286 37.39 3.63 -3.78
CA ILE A 286 36.83 2.34 -4.17
C ILE A 286 37.82 1.70 -5.14
N ASP A 287 38.27 0.48 -4.85
CA ASP A 287 39.30 -0.23 -5.62
C ASP A 287 38.82 -1.64 -5.98
N ALA A 288 38.60 -1.89 -7.27
CA ALA A 288 38.06 -3.12 -7.83
C ALA A 288 38.80 -3.49 -9.14
N PRO A 289 40.12 -3.72 -9.12
CA PRO A 289 40.96 -3.78 -10.33
C PRO A 289 40.52 -4.85 -11.36
N ASN A 290 39.88 -5.91 -10.88
CA ASN A 290 39.42 -7.05 -11.68
C ASN A 290 37.97 -6.94 -12.16
N VAL A 291 37.26 -5.85 -11.86
CA VAL A 291 35.88 -5.66 -12.36
C VAL A 291 35.88 -5.59 -13.89
N SER A 292 34.88 -6.24 -14.49
CA SER A 292 34.65 -6.25 -15.93
C SER A 292 33.20 -6.59 -16.24
N GLU A 293 32.86 -6.73 -17.53
CA GLU A 293 31.55 -7.26 -17.96
C GLU A 293 31.29 -8.69 -17.47
N LYS A 294 32.35 -9.49 -17.27
CA LYS A 294 32.23 -10.87 -16.77
C LYS A 294 32.39 -10.96 -15.26
N ASN A 295 33.30 -10.17 -14.70
CA ASN A 295 33.62 -10.21 -13.27
C ASN A 295 32.73 -9.23 -12.50
N ILE A 296 31.46 -9.59 -12.36
CA ILE A 296 30.45 -8.76 -11.69
C ILE A 296 30.23 -9.16 -10.23
N TYR A 297 30.70 -10.35 -9.84
CA TYR A 297 30.47 -10.87 -8.50
C TYR A 297 31.60 -10.49 -7.54
N VAL A 298 31.24 -10.27 -6.28
CA VAL A 298 32.19 -9.98 -5.21
C VAL A 298 32.53 -11.29 -4.51
N ARG A 299 33.81 -11.68 -4.50
CA ARG A 299 34.31 -12.83 -3.72
C ARG A 299 34.63 -12.44 -2.28
N SER A 300 35.20 -11.25 -2.11
CA SER A 300 35.41 -10.63 -0.80
C SER A 300 35.51 -9.12 -0.97
N ALA A 301 35.24 -8.38 0.10
CA ALA A 301 35.55 -6.97 0.16
C ALA A 301 36.03 -6.57 1.55
N THR A 302 36.78 -5.48 1.63
CA THR A 302 37.37 -4.97 2.88
C THR A 302 37.32 -3.46 2.92
N VAL A 303 37.10 -2.90 4.12
CA VAL A 303 37.26 -1.48 4.39
C VAL A 303 38.54 -1.31 5.19
N ASN A 304 39.51 -0.57 4.64
CA ASN A 304 40.81 -0.33 5.27
C ASN A 304 41.53 -1.62 5.72
N GLY A 305 41.45 -2.66 4.87
CA GLY A 305 42.07 -3.98 5.11
C GLY A 305 41.33 -4.86 6.11
N LYS A 306 40.21 -4.39 6.69
CA LYS A 306 39.37 -5.17 7.59
C LYS A 306 38.17 -5.74 6.81
N GLY A 307 37.91 -7.02 6.98
CA GLY A 307 36.64 -7.62 6.54
C GLY A 307 35.46 -6.97 7.26
N PHE A 308 34.26 -7.12 6.70
CA PHE A 308 33.08 -6.52 7.30
C PHE A 308 32.69 -7.27 8.57
N ALA A 309 32.54 -6.51 9.66
CA ALA A 309 32.07 -7.05 10.93
C ALA A 309 30.55 -7.36 10.91
N PHE A 310 29.79 -6.79 9.96
CA PHE A 310 28.32 -6.76 9.94
C PHE A 310 27.72 -7.20 8.60
N GLY A 311 28.12 -8.37 8.08
CA GLY A 311 27.62 -8.85 6.79
C GLY A 311 28.12 -7.99 5.62
N LEU A 312 27.23 -7.63 4.69
CA LEU A 312 27.56 -6.86 3.47
C LEU A 312 27.37 -5.34 3.65
N GLN A 313 27.74 -4.81 4.82
CA GLN A 313 27.51 -3.40 5.16
C GLN A 313 28.72 -2.74 5.79
N PHE A 314 28.86 -1.44 5.54
CA PHE A 314 29.82 -0.56 6.21
C PHE A 314 29.18 0.77 6.59
N THR A 315 29.80 1.46 7.52
CA THR A 315 29.27 2.66 8.15
C THR A 315 29.63 3.94 7.39
N HIS A 316 28.82 4.96 7.58
CA HIS A 316 29.15 6.32 7.15
C HIS A 316 30.41 6.86 7.83
N GLU A 317 30.67 6.47 9.08
CA GLU A 317 31.88 6.85 9.80
C GLU A 317 33.14 6.29 9.13
N GLU A 318 33.10 5.05 8.63
CA GLU A 318 34.19 4.45 7.87
C GLU A 318 34.47 5.20 6.55
N ILE A 319 33.43 5.70 5.88
CA ILE A 319 33.62 6.59 4.71
C ILE A 319 34.31 7.88 5.15
N MET A 320 33.77 8.55 6.16
CA MET A 320 34.28 9.84 6.63
C MET A 320 35.70 9.75 7.24
N ALA A 321 36.11 8.58 7.70
CA ALA A 321 37.46 8.30 8.15
C ALA A 321 38.49 8.36 6.98
N GLY A 322 38.01 8.23 5.73
CA GLY A 322 38.83 8.08 4.54
C GLY A 322 39.40 6.68 4.39
N GLY A 323 40.26 6.51 3.38
CA GLY A 323 40.96 5.25 3.12
C GLY A 323 40.42 4.51 1.91
N ILE A 324 40.22 3.19 2.00
CA ILE A 324 39.95 2.31 0.86
C ILE A 324 38.87 1.25 1.15
N LEU A 325 37.88 1.16 0.27
CA LEU A 325 37.00 0.00 0.09
C LEU A 325 37.53 -0.83 -1.08
N ARG A 326 38.07 -2.02 -0.79
CA ARG A 326 38.66 -2.90 -1.80
C ARG A 326 37.75 -4.09 -2.07
N PHE A 327 37.47 -4.34 -3.34
CA PHE A 327 36.72 -5.48 -3.84
C PHE A 327 37.64 -6.50 -4.53
N ASP A 328 37.47 -7.79 -4.19
CA ASP A 328 37.98 -8.91 -4.97
C ASP A 328 36.85 -9.45 -5.86
N MET A 329 36.99 -9.23 -7.17
CA MET A 329 35.94 -9.54 -8.15
C MET A 329 36.09 -10.96 -8.72
N SER A 330 34.97 -11.56 -9.11
CA SER A 330 34.84 -12.91 -9.63
C SER A 330 33.80 -12.99 -10.74
N SER A 331 33.97 -13.91 -11.68
CA SER A 331 32.96 -14.27 -12.69
C SER A 331 31.95 -15.31 -12.19
N THR A 332 32.21 -15.91 -11.04
CA THR A 332 31.35 -16.92 -10.41
C THR A 332 30.68 -16.33 -9.18
N PRO A 333 29.36 -16.51 -9.00
CA PRO A 333 28.64 -16.01 -7.83
C PRO A 333 29.16 -16.65 -6.54
N MET A 334 29.16 -15.86 -5.47
CA MET A 334 29.47 -16.30 -4.12
C MET A 334 28.51 -15.62 -3.16
N ASP A 335 27.71 -16.42 -2.45
CA ASP A 335 26.78 -15.91 -1.47
C ASP A 335 27.44 -15.74 -0.11
N PHE A 336 27.19 -14.58 0.48
CA PHE A 336 27.56 -14.26 1.85
C PHE A 336 26.35 -14.48 2.74
N VAL A 337 26.46 -15.46 3.65
CA VAL A 337 25.43 -15.67 4.67
C VAL A 337 25.74 -14.75 5.84
N ARG A 338 24.86 -13.78 6.12
CA ARG A 338 24.93 -13.01 7.38
C ARG A 338 24.78 -14.00 8.56
N PRO A 339 25.81 -14.20 9.40
CA PRO A 339 25.76 -15.23 10.43
C PRO A 339 24.57 -15.00 11.37
N SER A 340 23.77 -16.04 11.59
CA SER A 340 22.69 -15.99 12.57
C SER A 340 23.29 -15.82 13.97
N GLY A 341 23.27 -14.60 14.51
CA GLY A 341 23.75 -14.30 15.86
C GLY A 341 24.98 -13.39 15.95
N LEU A 342 25.68 -13.08 14.86
CA LEU A 342 26.64 -11.96 14.85
C LEU A 342 25.87 -10.66 14.68
N ILE A 343 25.26 -10.23 15.77
CA ILE A 343 24.80 -8.85 16.00
C ILE A 343 24.06 -8.30 14.76
N ASP A 344 22.92 -8.92 14.42
CA ASP A 344 21.72 -8.13 14.09
C ASP A 344 21.56 -7.22 15.29
N TRP A 345 22.22 -6.06 15.30
CA TRP A 345 22.34 -5.21 16.49
C TRP A 345 20.93 -5.08 17.03
N LYS A 346 20.74 -5.75 18.17
CA LYS A 346 19.49 -6.06 18.87
C LYS A 346 18.28 -5.59 18.09
N ARG A 347 17.52 -6.53 17.47
CA ARG A 347 16.17 -6.34 16.88
C ARG A 347 15.91 -4.87 16.59
N THR A 348 15.75 -4.46 15.34
CA THR A 348 14.84 -3.34 15.02
C THR A 348 13.87 -3.16 16.17
N ASN A 349 14.12 -2.18 17.07
CA ASN A 349 13.50 -2.19 18.41
C ASN A 349 12.02 -1.81 18.27
N LEU A 350 11.42 -2.10 17.11
CA LEU A 350 10.01 -2.24 16.94
C LEU A 350 9.58 -3.16 18.06
N VAL A 351 8.84 -2.55 18.97
CA VAL A 351 8.17 -3.24 20.04
C VAL A 351 7.39 -4.37 19.37
N SER A 352 7.46 -5.58 19.92
CA SER A 352 6.66 -6.70 19.43
C SER A 352 5.20 -6.26 19.42
N THR A 353 4.65 -6.02 18.23
CA THR A 353 3.27 -5.55 18.08
C THR A 353 2.41 -6.69 17.61
N VAL A 354 1.24 -6.83 18.24
CA VAL A 354 0.21 -7.72 17.73
C VAL A 354 -0.46 -7.04 16.55
N ALA A 355 -0.35 -7.66 15.38
CA ALA A 355 -0.95 -7.15 14.16
C ALA A 355 -2.49 -7.20 14.23
N VAL A 356 -3.12 -6.17 13.70
CA VAL A 356 -4.58 -6.03 13.66
C VAL A 356 -5.19 -7.17 12.84
N PRO A 357 -6.19 -7.90 13.39
CA PRO A 357 -6.84 -8.97 12.65
C PRO A 357 -7.46 -8.50 11.32
N ALA A 358 -7.79 -9.46 10.46
CA ALA A 358 -8.61 -9.26 9.28
C ALA A 358 -9.88 -10.09 9.42
N ILE A 359 -11.04 -9.45 9.21
CA ILE A 359 -12.35 -10.09 9.20
C ILE A 359 -12.72 -10.38 7.76
N ASP A 360 -13.00 -11.64 7.43
CA ASP A 360 -13.43 -12.05 6.10
C ASP A 360 -14.83 -12.65 6.15
N GLY A 361 -15.64 -12.32 5.15
CA GLY A 361 -17.05 -12.66 5.04
C GLY A 361 -17.73 -11.74 4.03
N ASP A 362 -18.87 -12.17 3.49
CA ASP A 362 -19.62 -11.39 2.51
C ASP A 362 -20.11 -10.09 3.16
N ARG A 363 -19.63 -8.93 2.65
CA ARG A 363 -20.04 -7.60 3.12
C ARG A 363 -21.56 -7.44 3.07
N THR A 364 -22.19 -8.03 2.05
CA THR A 364 -23.63 -8.15 1.90
C THR A 364 -23.99 -9.58 1.56
N PHE A 365 -25.01 -10.14 2.20
CA PHE A 365 -25.35 -11.56 2.02
C PHE A 365 -26.86 -11.82 2.01
N VAL A 366 -27.25 -12.95 1.40
CA VAL A 366 -28.63 -13.48 1.44
C VAL A 366 -28.65 -14.69 2.36
N GLY A 367 -29.58 -14.70 3.33
CA GLY A 367 -29.70 -15.79 4.29
C GLY A 367 -28.62 -15.75 5.37
N SER A 368 -27.39 -16.14 5.03
CA SER A 368 -26.26 -16.16 5.96
C SER A 368 -24.90 -16.01 5.26
N THR A 369 -23.90 -15.51 5.97
CA THR A 369 -22.49 -15.56 5.56
C THR A 369 -21.65 -16.27 6.61
N THR A 370 -20.60 -16.96 6.17
CA THR A 370 -19.53 -17.43 7.05
C THR A 370 -18.56 -16.28 7.31
N VAL A 371 -18.12 -16.18 8.55
CA VAL A 371 -17.11 -15.22 9.01
C VAL A 371 -15.85 -15.98 9.39
N THR A 372 -14.72 -15.52 8.87
CA THR A 372 -13.39 -15.95 9.34
C THR A 372 -12.62 -14.75 9.88
N ILE A 373 -11.77 -14.98 10.89
CA ILE A 373 -10.92 -13.93 11.44
C ILE A 373 -9.48 -14.45 11.48
N THR A 374 -8.56 -13.68 10.91
CA THR A 374 -7.15 -14.06 10.80
C THR A 374 -6.24 -12.98 11.35
N THR A 375 -5.02 -13.35 11.79
CA THR A 375 -3.97 -12.40 12.16
C THR A 375 -2.62 -12.97 11.70
N PRO A 376 -1.69 -12.14 11.21
CA PRO A 376 -0.35 -12.60 10.88
C PRO A 376 0.52 -12.82 12.13
N THR A 377 0.03 -12.48 13.33
CA THR A 377 0.76 -12.68 14.59
C THR A 377 0.68 -14.14 15.05
N PRO A 378 1.78 -14.91 15.04
CA PRO A 378 1.73 -16.33 15.38
C PRO A 378 1.31 -16.55 16.84
N ARG A 379 0.34 -17.44 17.04
CA ARG A 379 -0.19 -17.85 18.36
C ARG A 379 -0.93 -16.75 19.15
N ALA A 380 -1.25 -15.61 18.53
CA ALA A 380 -2.10 -14.63 19.16
C ALA A 380 -3.53 -15.17 19.36
N LYS A 381 -4.15 -14.83 20.48
CA LYS A 381 -5.57 -15.10 20.74
C LYS A 381 -6.39 -13.99 20.12
N ILE A 382 -7.39 -14.34 19.33
CA ILE A 382 -8.32 -13.38 18.74
C ILE A 382 -9.56 -13.31 19.63
N LEU A 383 -9.97 -12.11 20.01
CA LEU A 383 -11.23 -11.83 20.70
C LEU A 383 -12.15 -11.05 19.76
N TYR A 384 -13.44 -11.38 19.75
CA TYR A 384 -14.41 -10.70 18.89
C TYR A 384 -15.80 -10.57 19.53
N THR A 385 -16.60 -9.66 18.98
CA THR A 385 -18.05 -9.52 19.22
C THR A 385 -18.78 -9.47 17.87
N VAL A 386 -20.09 -9.65 17.85
CA VAL A 386 -20.92 -9.61 16.61
C VAL A 386 -21.99 -8.51 16.64
N ASP A 387 -22.12 -7.82 17.77
CA ASP A 387 -23.15 -6.83 18.07
C ASP A 387 -22.56 -5.41 18.25
N GLY A 388 -21.29 -5.21 17.90
CA GLY A 388 -20.59 -3.93 18.03
C GLY A 388 -20.10 -3.63 19.44
N GLN A 389 -20.19 -4.55 20.40
CA GLN A 389 -19.62 -4.35 21.74
C GLN A 389 -18.10 -4.48 21.76
N ASP A 390 -17.47 -3.98 22.82
CA ASP A 390 -16.01 -4.02 22.99
C ASP A 390 -15.50 -5.47 23.14
N PRO A 391 -14.64 -5.96 22.22
CA PRO A 391 -14.08 -7.30 22.30
C PRO A 391 -13.04 -7.49 23.41
N ALA A 392 -12.49 -6.42 23.98
CA ALA A 392 -11.63 -6.48 25.16
C ALA A 392 -12.43 -6.58 26.47
N GLY A 393 -13.74 -6.31 26.42
CA GLY A 393 -14.64 -6.31 27.56
C GLY A 393 -15.22 -7.70 27.89
N PRO A 394 -16.21 -7.76 28.80
CA PRO A 394 -16.83 -9.02 29.24
C PRO A 394 -17.62 -9.73 28.13
N HIS A 395 -17.89 -9.07 27.01
CA HIS A 395 -18.61 -9.61 25.86
C HIS A 395 -17.68 -10.27 24.82
N GLY A 396 -16.37 -10.17 24.99
CA GLY A 396 -15.39 -10.75 24.07
C GLY A 396 -15.46 -12.27 24.01
N ILE A 397 -15.64 -12.80 22.79
CA ILE A 397 -15.63 -14.24 22.51
C ILE A 397 -14.26 -14.60 21.94
N GLN A 398 -13.62 -15.63 22.48
CA GLN A 398 -12.38 -16.14 21.89
C GLN A 398 -12.67 -16.88 20.58
N TYR A 399 -12.10 -16.40 19.48
CA TYR A 399 -12.22 -17.04 18.18
C TYR A 399 -11.47 -18.39 18.18
N SER A 400 -12.13 -19.44 17.68
CA SER A 400 -11.57 -20.80 17.60
C SER A 400 -11.81 -21.47 16.25
N ALA A 401 -12.87 -21.10 15.54
CA ALA A 401 -13.21 -21.60 14.22
C ALA A 401 -14.12 -20.59 13.50
N PRO A 402 -14.28 -20.68 12.16
CA PRO A 402 -15.29 -19.93 11.42
C PRO A 402 -16.69 -20.10 12.01
N PHE A 403 -17.50 -19.04 11.95
CA PHE A 403 -18.89 -19.03 12.42
C PHE A 403 -19.81 -18.41 11.38
N SER A 404 -21.11 -18.66 11.47
CA SER A 404 -22.10 -18.09 10.54
C SER A 404 -22.95 -17.02 11.23
N ILE A 405 -23.26 -15.96 10.49
CA ILE A 405 -24.26 -14.95 10.87
C ILE A 405 -25.39 -14.94 9.85
N SER A 406 -26.62 -14.64 10.29
CA SER A 406 -27.81 -14.62 9.43
C SER A 406 -28.63 -13.33 9.55
N LYS A 407 -28.03 -12.30 10.17
CA LYS A 407 -28.60 -10.97 10.38
C LYS A 407 -27.49 -9.95 10.21
N THR A 408 -27.84 -8.70 9.90
CA THR A 408 -26.88 -7.61 9.92
C THR A 408 -26.15 -7.58 11.26
N SER A 409 -24.83 -7.58 11.22
CA SER A 409 -23.96 -7.68 12.39
C SER A 409 -22.76 -6.76 12.26
N THR A 410 -22.35 -6.17 13.38
CA THR A 410 -21.12 -5.39 13.46
C THR A 410 -20.12 -6.20 14.26
N ILE A 411 -19.12 -6.71 13.56
CA ILE A 411 -18.07 -7.53 14.13
C ILE A 411 -16.94 -6.61 14.55
N ARG A 412 -16.55 -6.64 15.82
CA ARG A 412 -15.35 -5.94 16.32
C ARG A 412 -14.37 -6.98 16.81
N THR A 413 -13.08 -6.79 16.57
CA THR A 413 -12.06 -7.76 16.96
C THR A 413 -10.71 -7.14 17.28
N ILE A 414 -10.01 -7.80 18.21
CA ILE A 414 -8.61 -7.57 18.57
C ILE A 414 -7.86 -8.90 18.59
N ALA A 415 -6.55 -8.84 18.42
CA ALA A 415 -5.65 -9.94 18.73
C ALA A 415 -4.82 -9.59 19.97
N VAL A 416 -4.51 -10.59 20.80
CA VAL A 416 -3.77 -10.45 22.06
C VAL A 416 -2.72 -11.55 22.15
N ASP A 417 -1.50 -11.20 22.55
CA ASP A 417 -0.44 -12.14 22.89
C ASP A 417 0.26 -11.75 24.21
N GLY A 418 1.40 -12.38 24.52
CA GLY A 418 2.16 -12.04 25.73
C GLY A 418 2.81 -10.64 25.73
N GLY A 419 2.83 -9.97 24.58
CA GLY A 419 3.38 -8.63 24.36
C GLY A 419 2.35 -7.51 24.38
N GLY A 420 1.05 -7.80 24.25
CA GLY A 420 -0.01 -6.79 24.38
C GLY A 420 -1.25 -7.10 23.52
N SER A 421 -2.00 -6.05 23.19
CA SER A 421 -3.17 -6.10 22.30
C SER A 421 -2.87 -5.34 21.02
N SER A 422 -3.46 -5.79 19.91
CA SER A 422 -3.53 -5.03 18.67
C SER A 422 -4.45 -3.81 18.83
N TYR A 423 -4.41 -2.90 17.85
CA TYR A 423 -5.54 -2.02 17.61
C TYR A 423 -6.78 -2.83 17.25
N GLU A 424 -7.95 -2.24 17.45
CA GLU A 424 -9.23 -2.83 17.06
C GLU A 424 -9.48 -2.65 15.56
N THR A 425 -10.11 -3.66 14.96
CA THR A 425 -10.77 -3.50 13.67
C THR A 425 -12.22 -3.92 13.74
N GLN A 426 -13.01 -3.42 12.79
CA GLN A 426 -14.42 -3.72 12.71
C GLN A 426 -14.87 -3.97 11.27
N ALA A 427 -15.89 -4.80 11.11
CA ALA A 427 -16.59 -5.05 9.87
C ALA A 427 -18.10 -4.99 10.11
N THR A 428 -18.83 -4.30 9.25
CA THR A 428 -20.29 -4.44 9.20
C THR A 428 -20.65 -5.35 8.04
N LEU A 429 -21.32 -6.46 8.35
CA LEU A 429 -21.82 -7.42 7.36
C LEU A 429 -23.34 -7.31 7.35
N SER A 430 -23.90 -6.95 6.20
CA SER A 430 -25.32 -6.58 6.07
C SER A 430 -26.13 -7.69 5.42
N LEU A 431 -27.23 -8.08 6.06
CA LEU A 431 -28.24 -8.90 5.39
C LEU A 431 -28.88 -8.04 4.30
N ARG A 432 -28.85 -8.52 3.06
CA ARG A 432 -29.45 -7.81 1.93
C ARG A 432 -30.96 -7.61 2.18
N PRO A 433 -31.51 -6.45 1.79
CA PRO A 433 -32.94 -6.18 1.95
C PRO A 433 -33.81 -7.09 1.08
N HIS A 434 -33.22 -7.67 0.02
CA HIS A 434 -33.88 -8.56 -0.93
C HIS A 434 -32.89 -9.50 -1.61
N ASP A 435 -33.46 -10.54 -2.23
CA ASP A 435 -32.81 -11.57 -3.03
C ASP A 435 -32.61 -11.17 -4.51
N TRP A 436 -32.77 -9.89 -4.85
CA TRP A 436 -32.66 -9.42 -6.23
C TRP A 436 -31.29 -9.70 -6.84
N THR A 437 -31.26 -9.86 -8.15
CA THR A 437 -30.02 -10.05 -8.92
C THR A 437 -29.95 -9.04 -10.05
N VAL A 438 -28.75 -8.65 -10.42
CA VAL A 438 -28.52 -7.68 -11.51
C VAL A 438 -27.78 -8.35 -12.64
N LYS A 439 -28.05 -7.89 -13.86
CA LYS A 439 -27.23 -8.11 -15.04
C LYS A 439 -26.84 -6.76 -15.65
N VAL A 440 -25.56 -6.40 -15.60
CA VAL A 440 -25.02 -5.14 -16.11
C VAL A 440 -24.67 -5.31 -17.59
N LEU A 441 -25.62 -4.92 -18.45
CA LEU A 441 -25.51 -5.09 -19.91
C LEU A 441 -24.43 -4.21 -20.53
N SER A 442 -24.16 -3.03 -19.96
CA SER A 442 -23.06 -2.17 -20.40
C SER A 442 -21.68 -2.71 -20.03
N GLY A 443 -21.62 -3.70 -19.12
CA GLY A 443 -20.42 -3.98 -18.32
C GLY A 443 -20.04 -2.80 -17.42
N TYR A 444 -18.92 -2.92 -16.71
CA TYR A 444 -18.36 -1.88 -15.84
C TYR A 444 -16.83 -1.95 -15.80
N SER A 445 -16.19 -0.87 -15.38
CA SER A 445 -14.74 -0.79 -15.24
C SER A 445 -14.25 -1.74 -14.14
N ARG A 446 -13.13 -2.42 -14.38
CA ARG A 446 -12.45 -3.21 -13.34
C ARG A 446 -11.96 -2.35 -12.17
N GLN A 447 -11.73 -1.05 -12.41
CA GLN A 447 -11.34 -0.10 -11.37
C GLN A 447 -12.52 0.33 -10.48
N TYR A 448 -13.75 0.23 -10.99
CA TYR A 448 -14.97 0.73 -10.35
C TYR A 448 -16.08 -0.32 -10.47
N THR A 449 -15.94 -1.40 -9.71
CA THR A 449 -16.88 -2.54 -9.76
C THR A 449 -18.10 -2.36 -8.87
N GLY A 450 -18.02 -1.47 -7.87
CA GLY A 450 -19.02 -1.30 -6.81
C GLY A 450 -19.23 -2.53 -5.92
N GLY A 451 -18.36 -3.56 -6.00
CA GLY A 451 -18.60 -4.86 -5.38
C GLY A 451 -19.09 -5.94 -6.36
N GLY A 452 -19.17 -5.63 -7.65
CA GLY A 452 -19.49 -6.57 -8.71
C GLY A 452 -20.91 -6.41 -9.25
N GLU A 453 -21.44 -7.47 -9.87
CA GLU A 453 -22.68 -7.41 -10.65
C GLU A 453 -23.87 -6.83 -9.87
N ASN A 454 -24.01 -7.22 -8.59
CA ASN A 454 -25.14 -6.84 -7.73
C ASN A 454 -24.95 -5.52 -6.97
N ALA A 455 -23.88 -4.76 -7.25
CA ALA A 455 -23.54 -3.53 -6.53
C ALA A 455 -24.74 -2.61 -6.33
N ILE A 456 -25.54 -2.38 -7.39
CA ILE A 456 -26.67 -1.45 -7.36
C ILE A 456 -27.90 -1.92 -6.58
N VAL A 457 -27.86 -3.08 -5.93
CA VAL A 457 -28.95 -3.67 -5.15
C VAL A 457 -28.41 -4.41 -3.92
N ASP A 458 -27.22 -4.07 -3.46
CA ASP A 458 -26.61 -4.76 -2.32
C ASP A 458 -26.89 -4.03 -0.99
N GLY A 459 -27.37 -2.79 -1.04
CA GLY A 459 -27.68 -1.95 0.11
C GLY A 459 -26.48 -1.15 0.61
N ILE A 460 -25.34 -1.18 -0.08
CA ILE A 460 -24.14 -0.41 0.23
C ILE A 460 -24.20 0.92 -0.50
N ARG A 461 -24.16 2.01 0.27
CA ARG A 461 -24.15 3.37 -0.27
C ARG A 461 -22.72 3.88 -0.44
N GLY A 462 -22.46 4.49 -1.58
CA GLY A 462 -21.22 5.17 -1.89
C GLY A 462 -21.01 6.43 -1.05
N THR A 463 -19.75 6.86 -1.00
CA THR A 463 -19.35 8.12 -0.38
C THR A 463 -18.91 9.10 -1.45
N THR A 464 -18.68 10.37 -1.08
CA THR A 464 -18.13 11.36 -2.01
C THR A 464 -16.69 11.06 -2.42
N ASN A 465 -16.00 10.14 -1.74
CA ASN A 465 -14.72 9.59 -2.20
C ASN A 465 -15.00 8.54 -3.28
N PHE A 466 -14.82 8.89 -4.55
CA PHE A 466 -15.05 7.96 -5.67
C PHE A 466 -14.13 6.73 -5.64
N ALA A 467 -12.97 6.82 -4.98
CA ALA A 467 -11.97 5.76 -4.91
C ALA A 467 -12.22 4.75 -3.77
N SER A 468 -13.25 4.94 -2.94
CA SER A 468 -13.55 4.04 -1.82
C SER A 468 -14.06 2.67 -2.27
N GLY A 469 -14.49 2.54 -3.54
CA GLY A 469 -14.80 1.27 -4.20
C GLY A 469 -16.27 0.83 -4.14
N GLU A 470 -17.17 1.68 -3.67
CA GLU A 470 -18.63 1.46 -3.67
C GLU A 470 -19.30 1.79 -5.01
N TRP A 471 -18.62 2.52 -5.88
CA TRP A 471 -19.20 2.98 -7.14
C TRP A 471 -18.97 1.97 -8.25
N GLN A 472 -20.03 1.64 -8.98
CA GLN A 472 -19.93 0.98 -10.27
C GLN A 472 -19.81 2.03 -11.38
N GLY A 473 -18.74 1.96 -12.16
CA GLY A 473 -18.37 3.01 -13.12
C GLY A 473 -18.34 2.53 -14.58
N VAL A 474 -18.91 3.32 -15.48
CA VAL A 474 -18.78 3.18 -16.94
C VAL A 474 -18.30 4.48 -17.57
N GLN A 475 -17.45 4.41 -18.59
CA GLN A 475 -16.91 5.59 -19.29
C GLN A 475 -17.34 5.61 -20.75
N GLY A 476 -17.76 6.78 -21.24
CA GLY A 476 -18.01 7.03 -22.66
C GLY A 476 -19.19 6.27 -23.28
N LYS A 477 -19.98 5.58 -22.46
CA LYS A 477 -21.15 4.82 -22.88
C LYS A 477 -22.22 4.87 -21.79
N PRO A 478 -23.51 4.67 -22.14
CA PRO A 478 -24.57 4.60 -21.16
C PRO A 478 -24.33 3.44 -20.17
N TYR A 479 -24.68 3.68 -18.91
CA TYR A 479 -24.85 2.60 -17.96
C TYR A 479 -26.18 1.89 -18.26
N GLU A 480 -26.17 0.56 -18.37
CA GLU A 480 -27.37 -0.22 -18.63
C GLU A 480 -27.36 -1.50 -17.81
N ALA A 481 -28.40 -1.71 -16.99
CA ALA A 481 -28.53 -2.89 -16.14
C ALA A 481 -29.98 -3.35 -16.03
N VAL A 482 -30.17 -4.66 -15.89
CA VAL A 482 -31.46 -5.31 -15.62
C VAL A 482 -31.46 -5.89 -14.21
N ILE A 483 -32.40 -5.46 -13.39
CA ILE A 483 -32.66 -5.98 -12.05
C ILE A 483 -33.76 -7.03 -12.18
N ASP A 484 -33.51 -8.26 -11.75
CA ASP A 484 -34.52 -9.31 -11.55
C ASP A 484 -34.97 -9.29 -10.09
N LEU A 485 -36.23 -8.90 -9.87
CA LEU A 485 -36.88 -8.85 -8.56
C LEU A 485 -37.20 -10.24 -7.99
N GLN A 486 -36.85 -11.31 -8.72
CA GLN A 486 -37.09 -12.74 -8.47
C GLN A 486 -38.57 -13.17 -8.55
N ARG A 487 -39.49 -12.23 -8.42
CA ARG A 487 -40.94 -12.44 -8.39
C ARG A 487 -41.69 -11.24 -8.96
N PRO A 488 -42.88 -11.44 -9.56
CA PRO A 488 -43.76 -10.32 -9.91
C PRO A 488 -44.01 -9.44 -8.69
N THR A 489 -43.74 -8.16 -8.84
CA THR A 489 -43.79 -7.14 -7.79
C THR A 489 -44.63 -5.97 -8.29
N ASN A 490 -45.47 -5.41 -7.43
CA ASN A 490 -46.23 -4.20 -7.76
C ASN A 490 -45.35 -2.97 -7.57
N ILE A 491 -44.95 -2.33 -8.65
CA ILE A 491 -44.00 -1.23 -8.66
C ILE A 491 -44.75 0.10 -8.77
N ARG A 492 -44.42 1.05 -7.90
CA ARG A 492 -45.00 2.39 -7.81
C ARG A 492 -43.93 3.48 -7.84
N GLU A 493 -42.69 3.16 -7.51
CA GLU A 493 -41.57 4.09 -7.58
C GLU A 493 -40.32 3.37 -8.04
N VAL A 494 -39.52 4.08 -8.83
CA VAL A 494 -38.19 3.66 -9.27
C VAL A 494 -37.20 4.78 -8.98
N GLY A 495 -35.95 4.43 -8.66
CA GLY A 495 -34.90 5.42 -8.48
C GLY A 495 -33.51 4.83 -8.43
N ALA A 496 -32.52 5.71 -8.53
CA ALA A 496 -31.10 5.39 -8.42
C ALA A 496 -30.27 6.56 -7.89
N SER A 497 -29.09 6.24 -7.37
CA SER A 497 -28.14 7.16 -6.76
C SER A 497 -26.88 7.27 -7.62
N PHE A 498 -26.38 8.51 -7.79
CA PHE A 498 -25.25 8.84 -8.65
C PHE A 498 -24.28 9.82 -7.97
N LEU A 499 -23.02 9.79 -8.39
CA LEU A 499 -21.98 10.73 -7.99
C LEU A 499 -21.68 11.71 -9.12
N GLN A 500 -21.43 12.97 -8.77
CA GLN A 500 -20.64 13.89 -9.60
C GLN A 500 -19.41 14.33 -8.83
N ASP A 501 -18.26 14.11 -9.45
CA ASP A 501 -16.96 14.66 -9.10
C ASP A 501 -16.26 14.96 -10.43
N ALA A 502 -16.38 16.22 -10.87
CA ALA A 502 -15.97 16.63 -12.21
C ALA A 502 -14.46 16.52 -12.43
N GLY A 503 -13.64 16.67 -11.37
CA GLY A 503 -12.17 16.57 -11.43
C GLY A 503 -11.66 15.26 -12.06
N PRO A 504 -12.05 14.08 -11.55
CA PRO A 504 -11.77 12.76 -12.13
C PRO A 504 -12.75 12.36 -13.26
N TRP A 505 -13.48 13.32 -13.80
CA TRP A 505 -14.38 13.19 -14.95
C TRP A 505 -15.69 12.44 -14.69
N ILE A 506 -16.18 12.44 -13.46
CA ILE A 506 -17.42 11.77 -13.05
C ILE A 506 -18.56 12.79 -13.04
N TRP A 507 -19.60 12.55 -13.82
CA TRP A 507 -20.74 13.47 -13.91
C TRP A 507 -22.08 12.79 -13.70
N MET A 508 -23.06 13.60 -13.27
CA MET A 508 -24.45 13.20 -13.31
C MET A 508 -24.87 12.81 -14.74
N PRO A 509 -25.75 11.81 -14.90
CA PRO A 509 -26.31 11.49 -16.20
C PRO A 509 -27.17 12.64 -16.72
N ASP A 510 -27.20 12.84 -18.03
CA ASP A 510 -28.09 13.78 -18.73
C ASP A 510 -29.54 13.31 -18.70
N ARG A 511 -29.72 11.98 -18.75
CA ARG A 511 -31.03 11.32 -18.73
C ARG A 511 -30.93 9.97 -18.05
N ILE A 512 -31.96 9.61 -17.29
CA ILE A 512 -32.15 8.30 -16.69
C ILE A 512 -33.48 7.74 -17.16
N GLU A 513 -33.49 6.54 -17.73
CA GLU A 513 -34.69 5.82 -18.15
C GLU A 513 -34.89 4.59 -17.28
N PHE A 514 -36.15 4.34 -16.90
CA PHE A 514 -36.57 3.11 -16.25
C PHE A 514 -37.64 2.43 -17.09
N GLU A 515 -37.46 1.13 -17.28
CA GLU A 515 -38.38 0.27 -18.02
C GLU A 515 -38.68 -0.98 -17.21
N VAL A 516 -39.87 -1.55 -17.41
CA VAL A 516 -40.30 -2.77 -16.69
C VAL A 516 -40.65 -3.89 -17.65
N SER A 517 -40.49 -5.13 -17.21
CA SER A 517 -40.85 -6.33 -17.97
C SER A 517 -41.36 -7.45 -17.07
N ALA A 518 -42.29 -8.24 -17.59
CA ALA A 518 -42.74 -9.48 -16.94
C ALA A 518 -41.83 -10.67 -17.30
N ASP A 519 -41.23 -10.68 -18.49
CA ASP A 519 -40.49 -11.82 -19.07
C ASP A 519 -38.97 -11.59 -19.20
N GLY A 520 -38.50 -10.36 -18.94
CA GLY A 520 -37.08 -10.00 -19.01
C GLY A 520 -36.58 -9.75 -20.43
N THR A 521 -37.48 -9.71 -21.41
CA THR A 521 -37.15 -9.51 -22.83
C THR A 521 -37.93 -8.33 -23.43
N ASN A 522 -39.22 -8.22 -23.15
CA ASN A 522 -40.09 -7.14 -23.63
C ASN A 522 -40.21 -6.06 -22.56
N PHE A 523 -39.49 -4.96 -22.75
CA PHE A 523 -39.45 -3.84 -21.81
C PHE A 523 -40.36 -2.69 -22.25
N THR A 524 -41.08 -2.11 -21.30
CA THR A 524 -41.90 -0.91 -21.51
C THR A 524 -41.40 0.22 -20.61
N LYS A 525 -41.16 1.41 -21.19
CA LYS A 525 -40.72 2.59 -20.44
C LYS A 525 -41.81 3.09 -19.50
N VAL A 526 -41.44 3.29 -18.23
CA VAL A 526 -42.34 3.76 -17.16
C VAL A 526 -41.92 5.09 -16.56
N ALA A 527 -40.64 5.45 -16.66
CA ALA A 527 -40.12 6.74 -16.21
C ALA A 527 -38.94 7.22 -17.06
N GLU A 528 -38.80 8.54 -17.15
CA GLU A 528 -37.66 9.23 -17.74
C GLU A 528 -37.38 10.47 -16.90
N ILE A 529 -36.23 10.50 -16.25
CA ILE A 529 -35.78 11.59 -15.40
C ILE A 529 -34.67 12.35 -16.14
N LYS A 530 -34.77 13.69 -16.14
CA LYS A 530 -33.70 14.59 -16.60
C LYS A 530 -33.09 15.27 -15.38
N PRO A 531 -31.95 14.76 -14.88
CA PRO A 531 -31.21 15.41 -13.80
C PRO A 531 -30.99 16.90 -14.06
N ASN A 532 -31.34 17.73 -13.09
CA ASN A 532 -31.03 19.16 -13.11
C ASN A 532 -29.90 19.41 -12.10
N PHE A 533 -28.66 19.15 -12.53
CA PHE A 533 -27.46 19.38 -11.72
C PHE A 533 -26.40 20.13 -12.54
N PRO A 534 -25.77 21.21 -12.03
CA PRO A 534 -24.82 21.99 -12.81
C PRO A 534 -23.59 21.18 -13.20
N GLN A 535 -23.21 21.21 -14.48
CA GLN A 535 -21.99 20.54 -14.95
C GLN A 535 -20.72 21.16 -14.39
N GLN A 536 -20.75 22.44 -14.04
CA GLN A 536 -19.63 23.19 -13.47
C GLN A 536 -19.44 22.96 -11.96
N GLU A 537 -20.34 22.21 -11.30
CA GLU A 537 -20.16 21.87 -9.90
C GLU A 537 -18.99 20.90 -9.75
N MET A 538 -17.92 21.39 -9.11
CA MET A 538 -16.68 20.67 -8.87
C MET A 538 -16.66 19.98 -7.50
N THR A 539 -17.58 20.34 -6.60
CA THR A 539 -17.66 19.71 -5.27
C THR A 539 -18.26 18.32 -5.41
N PRO A 540 -17.55 17.26 -4.97
CA PRO A 540 -18.07 15.90 -4.99
C PRO A 540 -19.44 15.80 -4.32
N THR A 541 -20.47 15.42 -5.09
CA THR A 541 -21.87 15.44 -4.63
C THR A 541 -22.60 14.19 -5.06
N ILE A 542 -23.28 13.56 -4.10
CA ILE A 542 -24.19 12.43 -4.36
C ILE A 542 -25.61 12.95 -4.56
N LYS A 543 -26.32 12.44 -5.57
CA LYS A 543 -27.73 12.74 -5.80
C LYS A 543 -28.52 11.48 -6.10
N GLU A 544 -29.69 11.43 -5.48
CA GLU A 544 -30.72 10.44 -5.76
C GLU A 544 -31.75 11.02 -6.72
N TYR A 545 -32.10 10.24 -7.74
CA TYR A 545 -33.16 10.56 -8.69
C TYR A 545 -34.21 9.46 -8.62
N ASN A 546 -35.46 9.85 -8.35
CA ASN A 546 -36.59 8.93 -8.30
C ASN A 546 -37.82 9.52 -9.00
N GLN A 547 -38.75 8.64 -9.34
CA GLN A 547 -40.03 9.03 -9.93
C GLN A 547 -41.12 8.04 -9.52
N THR A 548 -42.26 8.57 -9.06
CA THR A 548 -43.49 7.80 -8.92
C THR A 548 -44.05 7.47 -10.31
N ILE A 549 -44.41 6.21 -10.52
CA ILE A 549 -44.97 5.70 -11.78
C ILE A 549 -46.41 5.22 -11.57
N THR A 550 -47.13 5.01 -12.67
CA THR A 550 -48.40 4.30 -12.61
C THR A 550 -48.15 2.88 -12.08
N PRO A 551 -48.87 2.44 -11.02
CA PRO A 551 -48.66 1.13 -10.42
C PRO A 551 -48.70 0.01 -11.46
N THR A 552 -47.59 -0.73 -11.59
CA THR A 552 -47.42 -1.74 -12.62
C THR A 552 -46.83 -3.01 -12.01
N SER A 553 -47.42 -4.17 -12.33
CA SER A 553 -46.89 -5.47 -11.91
C SER A 553 -45.81 -5.94 -12.89
N ALA A 554 -44.58 -6.13 -12.41
CA ALA A 554 -43.46 -6.60 -13.22
C ALA A 554 -42.45 -7.39 -12.38
N ARG A 555 -41.62 -8.21 -13.04
CA ARG A 555 -40.53 -8.96 -12.40
C ARG A 555 -39.17 -8.32 -12.65
N TYR A 556 -38.99 -7.67 -13.80
CA TYR A 556 -37.71 -7.09 -14.21
C TYR A 556 -37.82 -5.58 -14.31
N VAL A 557 -36.77 -4.88 -13.90
CA VAL A 557 -36.61 -3.44 -14.07
C VAL A 557 -35.29 -3.19 -14.79
N ARG A 558 -35.33 -2.47 -15.92
CA ARG A 558 -34.13 -2.03 -16.63
C ARG A 558 -33.88 -0.56 -16.34
N ILE A 559 -32.67 -0.23 -15.92
CA ILE A 559 -32.18 1.14 -15.75
C ILE A 559 -31.20 1.47 -16.86
N ARG A 560 -31.33 2.66 -17.44
CA ARG A 560 -30.39 3.21 -18.43
C ARG A 560 -30.03 4.64 -18.05
N ALA A 561 -28.76 4.94 -17.84
CA ALA A 561 -28.28 6.28 -17.55
C ALA A 561 -27.32 6.74 -18.67
N PHE A 562 -27.57 7.91 -19.23
CA PHE A 562 -26.88 8.43 -20.42
C PHE A 562 -26.00 9.63 -20.07
N ASN A 563 -24.77 9.67 -20.60
CA ASN A 563 -23.91 10.85 -20.50
C ASN A 563 -24.44 11.99 -21.40
N PHE A 564 -23.98 13.21 -21.13
CA PHE A 564 -24.25 14.40 -21.95
C PHE A 564 -23.36 14.53 -23.21
N GLY A 565 -22.54 13.52 -23.52
CA GLY A 565 -21.57 13.55 -24.63
C GLY A 565 -20.13 13.75 -24.14
N ARG A 566 -19.33 14.51 -24.89
CA ARG A 566 -17.90 14.76 -24.58
C ARG A 566 -17.73 15.78 -23.46
N ILE A 567 -16.66 15.64 -22.69
CA ILE A 567 -16.32 16.55 -21.60
C ILE A 567 -16.22 18.00 -22.13
N PRO A 568 -16.85 18.99 -21.48
CA PRO A 568 -16.96 20.35 -22.01
C PRO A 568 -15.60 21.07 -22.09
N SER A 569 -15.51 22.07 -22.97
CA SER A 569 -14.26 22.79 -23.28
C SER A 569 -13.65 23.57 -22.11
N TRP A 570 -14.40 23.84 -21.05
CA TRP A 570 -13.91 24.55 -19.86
C TRP A 570 -13.15 23.63 -18.89
N HIS A 571 -13.32 22.31 -19.00
CA HIS A 571 -12.72 21.35 -18.08
C HIS A 571 -11.33 20.91 -18.59
N PRO A 572 -10.32 20.64 -17.73
CA PRO A 572 -9.01 20.13 -18.16
C PRO A 572 -9.06 18.85 -19.00
N GLY A 573 -10.09 18.03 -18.82
CA GLY A 573 -10.36 16.81 -19.60
C GLY A 573 -11.14 17.02 -20.90
N ALA A 574 -11.24 18.26 -21.41
CA ALA A 574 -12.04 18.61 -22.58
C ALA A 574 -11.85 17.65 -23.76
N GLY A 575 -12.96 17.24 -24.39
CA GLY A 575 -12.96 16.29 -25.51
C GLY A 575 -12.83 14.82 -25.09
N GLY A 576 -12.51 14.53 -23.83
CA GLY A 576 -12.54 13.18 -23.27
C GLY A 576 -13.96 12.64 -23.06
N ASP A 577 -14.03 11.38 -22.62
CA ASP A 577 -15.28 10.68 -22.31
C ASP A 577 -15.57 10.75 -20.79
N PRO A 578 -16.77 11.19 -20.36
CA PRO A 578 -17.12 11.25 -18.96
C PRO A 578 -17.47 9.87 -18.40
N TRP A 579 -17.35 9.74 -17.08
CA TRP A 579 -17.82 8.59 -16.30
C TRP A 579 -19.26 8.79 -15.81
N ILE A 580 -20.03 7.70 -15.76
CA ILE A 580 -21.24 7.57 -14.92
C ILE A 580 -20.91 6.64 -13.77
N PHE A 581 -21.16 7.11 -12.55
CA PHE A 581 -21.01 6.34 -11.32
C PHE A 581 -22.38 6.14 -10.67
N ILE A 582 -22.72 4.88 -10.39
CA ILE A 582 -23.97 4.46 -9.72
C ILE A 582 -23.61 3.48 -8.59
N ASP A 583 -24.21 3.66 -7.43
CA ASP A 583 -24.01 2.80 -6.26
C ASP A 583 -25.27 2.01 -5.90
N GLU A 584 -26.47 2.59 -6.02
CA GLU A 584 -27.72 1.96 -5.58
C GLU A 584 -28.91 2.30 -6.48
N ALA A 585 -29.79 1.33 -6.67
CA ALA A 585 -31.06 1.42 -7.37
C ALA A 585 -32.17 0.75 -6.54
N TRP A 586 -33.37 1.36 -6.53
CA TRP A 586 -34.49 0.85 -5.74
C TRP A 586 -35.80 0.85 -6.52
N VAL A 587 -36.68 -0.05 -6.07
CA VAL A 587 -38.02 -0.27 -6.59
C VAL A 587 -38.95 -0.37 -5.38
N ARG A 588 -40.04 0.41 -5.33
CA ARG A 588 -41.02 0.40 -4.23
C ARG A 588 -42.44 0.28 -4.71
#